data_AF-A0A7W7VU18-F1
#
_entry.id   AF-A0A7W7VU18-F1
#
_cell.length_a   1.000
_cell.length_b   1.000
_cell.length_c   1.000
_cell.angle_alpha   90.00
_cell.angle_beta   90.00
_cell.angle_gamma   90.00
#
_symmetry.space_group_name_H-M   'P 1'
#
loop_
_entity.id
_entity.type
_entity.pdbx_description
1 polymer ?
#
loop_
_entity_poly.entity_id
_entity_poly.type
_entity_poly.pdbx_seq_one_letter_code
_entity_poly.pdbx_strand_id
1 'polypeptide(L)'
;MSREVRRVPTTFDWPINEIWQGYLRPNKFDEDKCPDCKSGRSPQAQHLRDLWYGYLPFDPESTGSTALRHDTPAVRAFAERNIGNAPDFYGTGEPAIVREARRLAELWNGMCCHHLAQDDVDALVAAGRLMDFTHTWSAETRWQKIDPPVVPTAAQVNEWSLRGFGHDGINASIAVSARCEREGFADTCSTCQGHGSVEAYPGQRAAAEAWERTDPPTGDGWQLWETVSEGSPISPVFGTPELLAGWMASPAYTWGASKHSQLSYETALRFVKAGWAPTAVASADTGLVSGVEYVGRHTGDET
;
A
#
# COMPACT_ATOMS: atom_id res chain seq x y z
N MET A 1 11.48 -4.60 6.61
CA MET A 1 11.60 -5.85 7.39
C MET A 1 13.06 -6.29 7.36
N SER A 2 13.71 -6.36 8.52
CA SER A 2 15.16 -6.61 8.63
C SER A 2 15.56 -7.18 10.01
N ARG A 3 16.84 -7.55 10.13
CA ARG A 3 17.53 -7.84 11.38
C ARG A 3 18.61 -6.80 11.62
N GLU A 4 18.77 -6.42 12.88
CA GLU A 4 19.72 -5.39 13.30
C GLU A 4 20.41 -5.86 14.57
N VAL A 5 21.70 -5.58 14.69
CA VAL A 5 22.44 -5.77 15.94
C VAL A 5 22.51 -4.43 16.65
N ARG A 6 21.95 -4.38 17.86
CA ARG A 6 21.98 -3.19 18.70
C ARG A 6 22.96 -3.38 19.84
N ARG A 7 23.54 -2.26 20.25
CA ARG A 7 24.46 -2.14 21.38
C ARG A 7 23.71 -1.63 22.60
N VAL A 8 23.51 -2.48 23.61
CA VAL A 8 22.71 -2.20 24.82
C VAL A 8 23.50 -2.52 26.08
N PRO A 9 23.17 -1.97 27.27
CA PRO A 9 23.82 -2.37 28.51
C PRO A 9 23.83 -3.89 28.69
N THR A 10 24.90 -4.46 29.24
CA THR A 10 24.98 -5.90 29.51
C THR A 10 23.94 -6.35 30.54
N THR A 11 23.41 -5.42 31.33
CA THR A 11 22.31 -5.59 32.28
C THR A 11 20.95 -5.19 31.70
N PHE A 12 20.85 -4.95 30.39
CA PHE A 12 19.58 -4.58 29.76
C PHE A 12 18.63 -5.77 29.81
N ASP A 13 17.53 -5.58 30.54
CA ASP A 13 16.53 -6.61 30.82
C ASP A 13 15.19 -6.17 30.23
N TRP A 14 15.05 -6.40 28.91
CA TRP A 14 13.78 -6.24 28.21
C TRP A 14 13.32 -7.63 27.73
N PRO A 15 12.03 -7.97 27.87
CA PRO A 15 11.55 -9.29 27.48
C PRO A 15 11.79 -9.58 25.99
N ILE A 16 12.27 -10.79 25.70
CA ILE A 16 12.50 -11.24 24.33
C ILE A 16 11.17 -11.35 23.59
N ASN A 17 11.11 -10.83 22.37
CA ASN A 17 9.94 -10.73 21.49
C ASN A 17 8.86 -9.73 21.93
N GLU A 18 9.15 -8.91 22.94
CA GLU A 18 8.30 -7.79 23.29
C GLU A 18 8.79 -6.51 22.62
N ILE A 19 7.86 -5.75 22.06
CA ILE A 19 8.13 -4.52 21.33
C ILE A 19 8.72 -3.47 22.26
N TRP A 20 9.82 -2.83 21.87
CA TRP A 20 10.37 -1.72 22.63
C TRP A 20 9.38 -0.56 22.66
N GLN A 21 8.99 -0.13 23.86
CA GLN A 21 7.99 0.93 24.06
C GLN A 21 8.36 2.28 23.41
N GLY A 22 9.65 2.51 23.17
CA GLY A 22 10.13 3.71 22.48
C GLY A 22 10.01 3.63 20.96
N TYR A 23 9.74 2.45 20.39
CA TYR A 23 9.63 2.24 18.95
C TYR A 23 8.23 2.55 18.41
N LEU A 24 7.20 2.18 19.18
CA LEU A 24 5.81 2.43 18.81
C LEU A 24 5.27 3.72 19.38
N ARG A 25 4.48 4.43 18.57
CA ARG A 25 3.64 5.51 19.05
C ARG A 25 2.75 4.97 20.18
N PRO A 26 2.80 5.55 21.38
CA PRO A 26 1.98 5.09 22.51
C PRO A 26 0.47 5.10 22.22
N ASN A 27 -0.26 4.09 22.70
CA ASN A 27 -1.73 3.98 22.56
C ASN A 27 -2.50 5.17 23.15
N LYS A 28 -1.90 5.96 24.06
CA LYS A 28 -2.48 7.23 24.53
C LYS A 28 -2.67 8.28 23.42
N PHE A 29 -2.14 8.02 22.22
CA PHE A 29 -2.33 8.82 21.02
C PHE A 29 -3.36 8.21 20.06
N ASP A 30 -4.00 7.10 20.41
CA ASP A 30 -5.10 6.56 19.63
C ASP A 30 -6.35 7.44 19.82
N GLU A 31 -6.92 7.86 18.70
CA GLU A 31 -8.10 8.71 18.67
C GLU A 31 -9.38 7.88 18.73
N ASP A 32 -10.47 8.51 19.16
CA ASP A 32 -11.78 7.89 19.13
C ASP A 32 -12.37 7.94 17.72
N LYS A 33 -13.11 6.89 17.35
CA LYS A 33 -13.84 6.89 16.07
C LYS A 33 -14.82 8.05 16.04
N CYS A 34 -14.91 8.74 14.90
CA CYS A 34 -15.91 9.79 14.74
C CYS A 34 -17.32 9.20 14.89
N PRO A 35 -18.21 9.80 15.71
CA PRO A 35 -19.57 9.28 15.89
C PRO A 35 -20.44 9.51 14.65
N ASP A 36 -20.11 10.49 13.82
CA ASP A 36 -20.97 10.98 12.73
C ASP A 36 -20.54 10.51 11.34
N CYS A 37 -19.37 9.85 11.22
CA CYS A 37 -18.90 9.35 9.94
C CYS A 37 -17.99 8.12 10.09
N LYS A 38 -17.83 7.37 9.00
CA LYS A 38 -16.96 6.19 8.95
C LYS A 38 -15.55 6.49 8.41
N SER A 39 -15.39 7.57 7.65
CA SER A 39 -14.23 7.74 6.78
C SER A 39 -13.73 9.19 6.68
N GLY A 40 -14.24 10.08 7.54
CA GLY A 40 -13.93 11.51 7.47
C GLY A 40 -14.76 12.30 6.47
N ARG A 41 -15.53 11.62 5.61
CA ARG A 41 -16.38 12.25 4.58
C ARG A 41 -17.69 12.77 5.15
N SER A 42 -18.23 13.81 4.51
CA SER A 42 -19.63 14.21 4.71
C SER A 42 -20.58 13.11 4.24
N PRO A 43 -21.87 13.12 4.65
CA PRO A 43 -22.86 12.18 4.13
C PRO A 43 -22.97 12.19 2.60
N GLN A 44 -22.94 13.38 1.97
CA GLN A 44 -22.99 13.50 0.51
C GLN A 44 -21.74 12.94 -0.16
N ALA A 45 -20.54 13.25 0.34
CA ALA A 45 -19.31 12.72 -0.21
C ALA A 45 -19.21 11.19 -0.06
N GLN A 46 -19.73 10.64 1.04
CA GLN A 46 -19.81 9.19 1.21
C GLN A 46 -20.80 8.57 0.21
N HIS A 47 -21.98 9.18 0.01
CA HIS A 47 -22.95 8.73 -0.99
C HIS A 47 -22.36 8.69 -2.41
N LEU A 48 -21.70 9.78 -2.83
CA LEU A 48 -21.05 9.85 -4.15
C LEU A 48 -19.91 8.83 -4.29
N ARG A 49 -19.14 8.58 -3.22
CA ARG A 49 -18.11 7.55 -3.21
C ARG A 49 -18.70 6.13 -3.30
N ASP A 50 -19.84 5.90 -2.68
CA ASP A 50 -20.51 4.61 -2.75
C ASP A 50 -21.09 4.37 -4.16
N LEU A 51 -21.58 5.41 -4.84
CA LEU A 51 -21.92 5.34 -6.27
C LEU A 51 -20.70 5.09 -7.16
N TRP A 52 -19.55 5.71 -6.84
CA TRP A 52 -18.29 5.53 -7.58
C TRP A 52 -17.90 4.06 -7.72
N TYR A 53 -17.92 3.31 -6.61
CA TYR A 53 -17.52 1.89 -6.57
C TYR A 53 -18.69 0.91 -6.74
N GLY A 54 -19.91 1.39 -6.98
CA GLY A 54 -21.09 0.55 -7.13
C GLY A 54 -21.56 -0.14 -5.84
N TYR A 55 -21.32 0.48 -4.69
CA TYR A 55 -21.89 0.07 -3.41
C TYR A 55 -23.34 0.56 -3.24
N LEU A 56 -23.77 1.51 -4.05
CA LEU A 56 -25.16 1.95 -4.20
C LEU A 56 -25.60 1.80 -5.66
N PRO A 57 -26.91 1.57 -5.92
CA PRO A 57 -27.45 1.57 -7.27
C PRO A 57 -27.13 2.87 -7.99
N PHE A 58 -26.60 2.76 -9.19
CA PHE A 58 -26.22 3.87 -10.06
C PHE A 58 -26.83 3.67 -11.44
N ASP A 59 -27.22 4.78 -12.07
CA ASP A 59 -27.75 4.82 -13.43
C ASP A 59 -26.80 5.64 -14.32
N PRO A 60 -26.18 5.04 -15.36
CA PRO A 60 -25.35 5.75 -16.33
C PRO A 60 -25.99 7.00 -16.94
N GLU A 61 -27.31 7.00 -17.13
CA GLU A 61 -28.01 8.15 -17.74
C GLU A 61 -27.95 9.39 -16.82
N SER A 62 -27.78 9.20 -15.52
CA SER A 62 -27.68 10.30 -14.54
C SER A 62 -26.45 11.20 -14.75
N THR A 63 -25.45 10.73 -15.49
CA THR A 63 -24.25 11.50 -15.88
C THR A 63 -24.22 11.80 -17.38
N GLY A 64 -25.29 11.49 -18.11
CA GLY A 64 -25.36 11.60 -19.57
C GLY A 64 -24.59 10.49 -20.29
N SER A 65 -24.19 9.42 -19.59
CA SER A 65 -23.49 8.27 -20.17
C SER A 65 -24.47 7.24 -20.70
N THR A 66 -24.07 6.51 -21.75
CA THR A 66 -24.86 5.41 -22.31
C THR A 66 -24.49 4.11 -21.60
N ALA A 67 -25.51 3.34 -21.19
CA ALA A 67 -25.29 2.02 -20.62
C ALA A 67 -24.47 1.10 -21.54
N LEU A 68 -23.47 0.44 -20.96
CA LEU A 68 -22.63 -0.55 -21.62
C LEU A 68 -23.44 -1.79 -21.98
N ARG A 69 -23.06 -2.41 -23.10
CA ARG A 69 -23.65 -3.65 -23.61
C ARG A 69 -22.56 -4.71 -23.76
N HIS A 70 -22.97 -5.97 -23.85
CA HIS A 70 -22.05 -7.10 -24.05
C HIS A 70 -21.24 -7.02 -25.36
N ASP A 71 -21.72 -6.28 -26.35
CA ASP A 71 -21.03 -6.03 -27.62
C ASP A 71 -20.33 -4.66 -27.66
N THR A 72 -20.32 -3.90 -26.55
CA THR A 72 -19.45 -2.74 -26.43
C THR A 72 -17.99 -3.19 -26.61
N PRO A 73 -17.21 -2.61 -27.55
CA PRO A 73 -15.91 -3.16 -27.92
C PRO A 73 -14.93 -3.38 -26.75
N ALA A 74 -14.84 -2.43 -25.82
CA ALA A 74 -13.97 -2.57 -24.66
C ALA A 74 -14.44 -3.66 -23.67
N VAL A 75 -15.75 -3.82 -23.49
CA VAL A 75 -16.34 -4.88 -22.66
C VAL A 75 -16.04 -6.25 -23.26
N ARG A 76 -16.28 -6.41 -24.57
CA ARG A 76 -16.00 -7.64 -25.28
C ARG A 76 -14.52 -8.01 -25.22
N ALA A 77 -13.63 -7.06 -25.47
CA ALA A 77 -12.19 -7.29 -25.41
C ALA A 77 -11.72 -7.75 -24.01
N PHE A 78 -12.29 -7.17 -22.95
CA PHE A 78 -11.98 -7.59 -21.57
C PHE A 78 -12.49 -9.01 -21.28
N ALA A 79 -13.70 -9.34 -21.74
CA ALA A 79 -14.25 -10.69 -21.62
C ALA A 79 -13.36 -11.70 -22.34
N GLU A 80 -13.00 -11.46 -23.61
CA GLU A 80 -12.10 -12.31 -24.38
C GLU A 80 -10.76 -12.54 -23.66
N ARG A 81 -10.19 -11.50 -23.04
CA ARG A 81 -8.99 -11.63 -22.21
C ARG A 81 -9.20 -12.52 -20.98
N ASN A 82 -10.31 -12.34 -20.25
CA ASN A 82 -10.62 -13.18 -19.07
C ASN A 82 -10.75 -14.66 -19.46
N ILE A 83 -11.48 -14.95 -20.54
CA ILE A 83 -11.63 -16.31 -21.07
C ILE A 83 -10.27 -16.87 -21.51
N GLY A 84 -9.47 -16.09 -22.24
CA GLY A 84 -8.14 -16.52 -22.69
C GLY A 84 -7.18 -16.83 -21.54
N ASN A 85 -7.27 -16.11 -20.43
CA ASN A 85 -6.42 -16.29 -19.26
C ASN A 85 -6.86 -17.44 -18.35
N ALA A 86 -8.16 -17.73 -18.26
CA ALA A 86 -8.72 -18.72 -17.34
C ALA A 86 -9.90 -19.50 -17.95
N PRO A 87 -9.68 -20.27 -19.03
CA PRO A 87 -10.75 -20.96 -19.75
C PRO A 87 -11.45 -22.04 -18.89
N ASP A 88 -10.76 -22.65 -17.92
CA ASP A 88 -11.36 -23.65 -17.04
C ASP A 88 -12.41 -23.05 -16.08
N PHE A 89 -12.26 -21.76 -15.74
CA PHE A 89 -13.20 -21.04 -14.88
C PHE A 89 -14.33 -20.41 -15.69
N TYR A 90 -14.00 -19.69 -16.75
CA TYR A 90 -14.98 -18.94 -17.53
C TYR A 90 -15.66 -19.77 -18.62
N GLY A 91 -15.15 -20.96 -18.98
CA GLY A 91 -15.54 -21.72 -20.16
C GLY A 91 -14.90 -21.20 -21.44
N THR A 92 -15.26 -21.80 -22.58
CA THR A 92 -14.65 -21.50 -23.89
C THR A 92 -15.67 -21.11 -24.96
N GLY A 93 -15.19 -20.43 -25.99
CA GLY A 93 -15.98 -20.06 -27.18
C GLY A 93 -16.93 -18.86 -26.98
N GLU A 94 -17.65 -18.52 -28.05
CA GLU A 94 -18.53 -17.34 -28.11
C GLU A 94 -19.58 -17.27 -26.98
N PRO A 95 -20.25 -18.37 -26.58
CA PRO A 95 -21.22 -18.30 -25.48
C PRO A 95 -20.59 -17.90 -24.14
N ALA A 96 -19.35 -18.32 -23.87
CA ALA A 96 -18.62 -17.93 -22.65
C ALA A 96 -18.26 -16.45 -22.69
N ILE A 97 -17.79 -15.96 -23.85
CA ILE A 97 -17.47 -14.54 -24.07
C ILE A 97 -18.71 -13.67 -23.86
N VAL A 98 -19.84 -13.99 -24.48
CA VAL A 98 -21.08 -13.21 -24.34
C VAL A 98 -21.60 -13.21 -22.90
N ARG A 99 -21.51 -14.35 -22.19
CA ARG A 99 -21.91 -14.43 -20.78
C ARG A 99 -21.04 -13.52 -19.90
N GLU A 100 -19.72 -13.59 -20.04
CA GLU A 100 -18.81 -12.76 -19.26
C GLU A 100 -18.96 -11.28 -19.61
N ALA A 101 -19.12 -10.94 -20.90
CA ALA A 101 -19.34 -9.57 -21.33
C ALA A 101 -20.65 -8.98 -20.77
N ARG A 102 -21.72 -9.77 -20.66
CA ARG A 102 -22.97 -9.33 -19.98
C ARG A 102 -22.72 -9.05 -18.49
N ARG A 103 -22.06 -9.98 -17.79
CA ARG A 103 -21.72 -9.80 -16.37
C ARG A 103 -20.87 -8.55 -16.13
N LEU A 104 -19.88 -8.30 -16.98
CA LEU A 104 -19.03 -7.11 -16.91
C LEU A 104 -19.82 -5.82 -17.19
N ALA A 105 -20.65 -5.81 -18.23
CA ALA A 105 -21.51 -4.66 -18.54
C ALA A 105 -22.46 -4.33 -17.38
N GLU A 106 -23.12 -5.35 -16.80
CA GLU A 106 -23.99 -5.17 -15.63
C GLU A 106 -23.23 -4.62 -14.42
N LEU A 107 -22.05 -5.16 -14.13
CA LEU A 107 -21.19 -4.68 -13.04
C LEU A 107 -20.79 -3.22 -13.26
N TRP A 108 -20.24 -2.89 -14.43
CA TRP A 108 -19.69 -1.57 -14.71
C TRP A 108 -20.76 -0.50 -14.88
N ASN A 109 -21.94 -0.86 -15.39
CA ASN A 109 -23.11 0.03 -15.40
C ASN A 109 -23.57 0.41 -13.98
N GLY A 110 -23.25 -0.38 -12.96
CA GLY A 110 -23.51 -0.05 -11.57
C GLY A 110 -22.45 0.84 -10.92
N MET A 111 -21.40 1.26 -11.63
CA MET A 111 -20.26 1.97 -11.06
C MET A 111 -20.03 3.31 -11.77
N CYS A 112 -20.21 4.42 -11.04
CA CYS A 112 -20.04 5.77 -11.61
C CYS A 112 -18.61 6.00 -12.16
N CYS A 113 -17.60 5.28 -11.67
CA CYS A 113 -16.24 5.39 -12.20
C CYS A 113 -16.07 4.97 -13.67
N HIS A 114 -17.07 4.34 -14.28
CA HIS A 114 -17.10 4.00 -15.72
C HIS A 114 -18.04 4.91 -16.52
N HIS A 115 -18.67 5.87 -15.85
CA HIS A 115 -19.73 6.71 -16.39
C HIS A 115 -19.59 8.14 -15.85
N LEU A 116 -18.39 8.71 -15.94
CA LEU A 116 -18.12 10.09 -15.53
C LEU A 116 -18.83 11.09 -16.45
N ALA A 117 -19.29 12.20 -15.88
CA ALA A 117 -19.71 13.38 -16.62
C ALA A 117 -18.49 14.22 -17.05
N GLN A 118 -18.67 15.15 -17.99
CA GLN A 118 -17.56 15.99 -18.46
C GLN A 118 -16.96 16.84 -17.31
N ASP A 119 -17.78 17.41 -16.43
CA ASP A 119 -17.29 18.19 -15.30
C ASP A 119 -16.38 17.39 -14.35
N ASP A 120 -16.61 16.07 -14.22
CA ASP A 120 -15.74 15.19 -13.43
C ASP A 120 -14.39 14.96 -14.12
N VAL A 121 -14.42 14.79 -15.44
CA VAL A 121 -13.20 14.70 -16.26
C VAL A 121 -12.40 15.99 -16.20
N ASP A 122 -13.06 17.14 -16.31
CA ASP A 122 -12.41 18.45 -16.25
C ASP A 122 -11.75 18.67 -14.89
N ALA A 123 -12.41 18.27 -13.79
CA ALA A 123 -11.82 18.30 -12.46
C ALA A 123 -10.57 17.40 -12.34
N LEU A 124 -10.60 16.21 -12.94
CA LEU A 124 -9.44 15.31 -13.00
C LEU A 124 -8.28 15.92 -13.79
N VAL A 125 -8.55 16.54 -14.95
CA VAL A 125 -7.52 17.22 -15.75
C VAL A 125 -6.93 18.40 -14.98
N ALA A 126 -7.76 19.21 -14.33
CA ALA A 126 -7.33 20.35 -13.52
C ALA A 126 -6.43 19.92 -12.35
N ALA A 127 -6.69 18.74 -11.78
CA ALA A 127 -5.87 18.13 -10.74
C ALA A 127 -4.61 17.39 -11.26
N GLY A 128 -4.29 17.53 -12.55
CA GLY A 128 -3.10 16.90 -13.16
C GLY A 128 -3.21 15.38 -13.30
N ARG A 129 -4.44 14.84 -13.39
CA ARG A 129 -4.70 13.41 -13.63
C ARG A 129 -4.87 13.15 -15.12
N LEU A 130 -5.22 11.89 -15.46
CA LEU A 130 -5.45 11.44 -16.84
C LEU A 130 -4.22 11.64 -17.74
N MET A 131 -3.04 11.29 -17.21
CA MET A 131 -1.74 11.46 -17.87
C MET A 131 -1.66 10.76 -19.24
N ASP A 132 -2.37 9.64 -19.41
CA ASP A 132 -2.46 8.91 -20.69
C ASP A 132 -3.06 9.77 -21.82
N PHE A 133 -3.81 10.81 -21.48
CA PHE A 133 -4.39 11.76 -22.44
C PHE A 133 -3.64 13.10 -22.48
N THR A 134 -3.13 13.55 -21.34
CA THR A 134 -2.60 14.91 -21.17
C THR A 134 -1.08 14.99 -21.35
N HIS A 135 -0.40 13.84 -21.40
CA HIS A 135 1.06 13.74 -21.48
C HIS A 135 1.51 12.68 -22.49
N THR A 136 2.76 12.82 -22.94
CA THR A 136 3.51 11.78 -23.64
C THR A 136 4.59 11.21 -22.72
N TRP A 137 5.01 9.98 -22.95
CA TRP A 137 6.08 9.35 -22.18
C TRP A 137 7.19 8.83 -23.09
N SER A 138 8.45 9.10 -22.73
CA SER A 138 9.63 8.42 -23.28
C SER A 138 10.60 8.04 -22.15
N ALA A 139 11.53 7.11 -22.41
CA ALA A 139 12.52 6.72 -21.42
C ALA A 139 13.47 7.88 -21.08
N GLU A 140 13.77 8.73 -22.07
CA GLU A 140 14.69 9.86 -22.00
C GLU A 140 14.06 11.06 -21.28
N THR A 141 12.84 11.44 -21.65
CA THR A 141 12.20 12.67 -21.16
C THR A 141 11.15 12.42 -20.09
N ARG A 142 10.82 11.15 -19.81
CA ARG A 142 9.74 10.76 -18.89
C ARG A 142 8.41 11.39 -19.32
N TRP A 143 7.50 11.62 -18.38
CA TRP A 143 6.21 12.23 -18.65
C TRP A 143 6.39 13.71 -19.04
N GLN A 144 5.93 14.08 -20.23
CA GLN A 144 5.96 15.43 -20.77
C GLN A 144 4.56 15.89 -21.14
N LYS A 145 4.16 17.05 -20.64
CA LYS A 145 2.82 17.61 -20.91
C LYS A 145 2.67 17.92 -22.40
N ILE A 146 1.51 17.58 -22.95
CA ILE A 146 1.18 17.94 -24.34
C ILE A 146 0.89 19.44 -24.42
N ASP A 147 1.50 20.11 -25.39
CA ASP A 147 1.29 21.52 -25.71
C ASP A 147 0.82 21.64 -27.18
N PRO A 148 -0.37 22.20 -27.46
CA PRO A 148 -1.34 22.76 -26.51
C PRO A 148 -2.01 21.70 -25.62
N PRO A 149 -2.47 22.06 -24.39
CA PRO A 149 -3.13 21.12 -23.49
C PRO A 149 -4.35 20.43 -24.12
N VAL A 150 -4.43 19.11 -23.95
CA VAL A 150 -5.56 18.29 -24.37
C VAL A 150 -6.52 18.09 -23.20
N VAL A 151 -7.81 18.29 -23.42
CA VAL A 151 -8.88 17.93 -22.49
C VAL A 151 -9.65 16.76 -23.11
N PRO A 152 -9.53 15.52 -22.58
CA PRO A 152 -10.29 14.39 -23.11
C PRO A 152 -11.78 14.56 -22.81
N THR A 153 -12.61 13.96 -23.66
CA THR A 153 -14.05 13.90 -23.41
C THR A 153 -14.40 12.83 -22.37
N ALA A 154 -15.53 13.00 -21.70
CA ALA A 154 -16.12 11.98 -20.83
C ALA A 154 -16.21 10.61 -21.51
N ALA A 155 -16.62 10.57 -22.79
CA ALA A 155 -16.68 9.32 -23.56
C ALA A 155 -15.31 8.65 -23.70
N GLN A 156 -14.26 9.43 -23.98
CA GLN A 156 -12.88 8.90 -24.09
C GLN A 156 -12.38 8.35 -22.75
N VAL A 157 -12.62 9.07 -21.66
CA VAL A 157 -12.19 8.64 -20.32
C VAL A 157 -12.99 7.42 -19.86
N ASN A 158 -14.30 7.40 -20.09
CA ASN A 158 -15.16 6.26 -19.75
C ASN A 158 -14.73 5.01 -20.53
N GLU A 159 -14.44 5.11 -21.83
CA GLU A 159 -13.89 3.98 -22.61
C GLU A 159 -12.51 3.54 -22.09
N TRP A 160 -11.63 4.49 -21.78
CA TRP A 160 -10.31 4.21 -21.20
C TRP A 160 -10.42 3.50 -19.85
N SER A 161 -11.41 3.86 -19.01
CA SER A 161 -11.60 3.26 -17.68
C SER A 161 -11.89 1.76 -17.72
N LEU A 162 -12.38 1.25 -18.86
CA LEU A 162 -12.65 -0.17 -19.09
C LEU A 162 -11.38 -0.97 -19.45
N ARG A 163 -10.25 -0.28 -19.64
CA ARG A 163 -8.98 -0.84 -20.08
C ARG A 163 -7.92 -0.64 -18.99
N GLY A 164 -7.01 -1.61 -18.86
CA GLY A 164 -5.83 -1.46 -18.00
C GLY A 164 -6.14 -1.23 -16.51
N PHE A 165 -5.43 -0.28 -15.89
CA PHE A 165 -5.50 0.03 -14.46
C PHE A 165 -6.67 0.96 -14.05
N GLY A 166 -7.31 1.64 -15.01
CA GLY A 166 -8.47 2.50 -14.77
C GLY A 166 -8.25 3.60 -13.74
N HIS A 167 -9.30 3.96 -13.00
CA HIS A 167 -9.22 4.98 -11.95
C HIS A 167 -8.72 4.43 -10.60
N ASP A 168 -7.94 5.24 -9.88
CA ASP A 168 -7.51 4.96 -8.51
C ASP A 168 -8.32 5.74 -7.46
N GLY A 169 -7.98 5.54 -6.18
CA GLY A 169 -8.63 6.22 -5.06
C GLY A 169 -8.41 7.75 -5.03
N ILE A 170 -7.37 8.25 -5.71
CA ILE A 170 -7.11 9.68 -5.84
C ILE A 170 -8.11 10.29 -6.83
N ASN A 171 -8.30 9.66 -7.99
CA ASN A 171 -9.31 10.07 -8.96
C ASN A 171 -10.71 10.09 -8.33
N ALA A 172 -11.05 9.06 -7.56
CA ALA A 172 -12.33 8.99 -6.84
C ALA A 172 -12.50 10.17 -5.87
N SER A 173 -11.46 10.51 -5.11
CA SER A 173 -11.53 11.60 -4.14
C SER A 173 -11.66 12.96 -4.82
N ILE A 174 -10.93 13.21 -5.92
CA ILE A 174 -11.02 14.45 -6.70
C ILE A 174 -12.42 14.62 -7.29
N ALA A 175 -12.96 13.59 -7.96
CA ALA A 175 -14.28 13.68 -8.58
C ALA A 175 -15.38 13.88 -7.53
N VAL A 176 -15.32 13.17 -6.40
CA VAL A 176 -16.28 13.32 -5.30
C VAL A 176 -16.22 14.72 -4.70
N SER A 177 -15.04 15.24 -4.38
CA SER A 177 -14.89 16.60 -3.82
C SER A 177 -15.36 17.66 -4.80
N ALA A 178 -14.97 17.57 -6.08
CA ALA A 178 -15.40 18.52 -7.11
C ALA A 178 -16.93 18.49 -7.30
N ARG A 179 -17.55 17.30 -7.28
CA ARG A 179 -19.01 17.20 -7.38
C ARG A 179 -19.72 17.73 -6.15
N CYS A 180 -19.20 17.48 -4.93
CA CYS A 180 -19.73 18.10 -3.72
C CYS A 180 -19.69 19.63 -3.82
N GLU A 181 -18.58 20.21 -4.27
CA GLU A 181 -18.44 21.65 -4.47
C GLU A 181 -19.48 22.21 -5.45
N ARG A 182 -19.62 21.59 -6.63
CA ARG A 182 -20.61 22.01 -7.65
C ARG A 182 -22.05 21.91 -7.13
N GLU A 183 -22.35 20.90 -6.32
CA GLU A 183 -23.67 20.69 -5.72
C GLU A 183 -23.91 21.49 -4.43
N GLY A 184 -22.90 22.23 -3.93
CA GLY A 184 -23.00 23.07 -2.73
C GLY A 184 -22.94 22.32 -1.41
N PHE A 185 -22.33 21.12 -1.39
CA PHE A 185 -22.12 20.31 -0.19
C PHE A 185 -20.66 20.35 0.26
N ALA A 186 -20.43 20.28 1.59
CA ALA A 186 -19.10 19.99 2.12
C ALA A 186 -18.68 18.56 1.75
N ASP A 187 -17.40 18.35 1.45
CA ASP A 187 -16.85 17.01 1.15
C ASP A 187 -16.36 16.27 2.41
N THR A 188 -16.08 17.00 3.48
CA THR A 188 -15.60 16.49 4.76
C THR A 188 -16.67 16.54 5.85
N CYS A 189 -16.56 15.61 6.81
CA CYS A 189 -17.42 15.56 7.98
C CYS A 189 -17.19 16.79 8.86
N SER A 190 -18.26 17.47 9.28
CA SER A 190 -18.16 18.66 10.14
C SER A 190 -17.56 18.37 11.52
N THR A 191 -17.73 17.16 12.03
CA THR A 191 -17.32 16.77 13.38
C THR A 191 -15.83 16.46 13.47
N CYS A 192 -15.34 15.62 12.55
CA CYS A 192 -13.92 15.23 12.54
C CYS A 192 -13.09 15.92 11.46
N GLN A 193 -13.68 16.79 10.64
CA GLN A 193 -13.00 17.61 9.63
C GLN A 193 -12.12 16.79 8.67
N GLY A 194 -12.62 15.65 8.20
CA GLY A 194 -11.88 14.80 7.26
C GLY A 194 -11.04 13.69 7.89
N HIS A 195 -10.84 13.71 9.22
CA HIS A 195 -9.93 12.76 9.87
C HIS A 195 -10.51 11.34 10.06
N GLY A 196 -11.84 11.21 10.10
CA GLY A 196 -12.52 9.93 10.43
C GLY A 196 -12.45 9.54 11.91
N SER A 197 -11.73 10.31 12.71
CA SER A 197 -11.57 10.16 14.15
C SER A 197 -11.54 11.53 14.84
N VAL A 198 -11.73 11.55 16.15
CA VAL A 198 -11.72 12.76 16.99
C VAL A 198 -10.71 12.59 18.11
N GLU A 199 -10.07 13.70 18.50
CA GLU A 199 -9.17 13.69 19.65
C GLU A 199 -9.91 13.29 20.93
N ALA A 200 -9.40 12.30 21.66
CA ALA A 200 -9.84 11.91 22.99
C ALA A 200 -9.54 13.01 24.04
N TYR A 201 -8.54 13.87 23.77
CA TYR A 201 -8.24 15.06 24.57
C TYR A 201 -7.67 16.18 23.71
N PRO A 202 -7.89 17.46 24.08
CA PRO A 202 -7.39 18.60 23.30
C PRO A 202 -5.87 18.55 23.07
N GLY A 203 -5.44 18.66 21.81
CA GLY A 203 -4.03 18.70 21.42
C GLY A 203 -3.37 17.33 21.30
N GLN A 204 -4.14 16.24 21.34
CA GLN A 204 -3.66 14.88 21.15
C GLN A 204 -2.86 14.71 19.86
N ARG A 205 -3.32 15.26 18.73
CA ARG A 205 -2.66 15.15 17.43
C ARG A 205 -1.31 15.85 17.43
N ALA A 206 -1.26 17.07 17.97
CA ALA A 206 0.00 17.81 18.10
C ALA A 206 0.99 17.06 19.01
N ALA A 207 0.51 16.46 20.10
CA ALA A 207 1.34 15.65 20.98
C ALA A 207 1.79 14.33 20.33
N ALA A 208 0.97 13.74 19.47
CA ALA A 208 1.31 12.54 18.68
C ALA A 208 2.32 12.85 17.57
N GLU A 209 2.18 14.00 16.91
CA GLU A 209 3.12 14.48 15.88
C GLU A 209 4.47 14.88 16.46
N ALA A 210 4.48 15.47 17.66
CA ALA A 210 5.70 15.81 18.40
C ALA A 210 6.34 14.60 19.11
N TRP A 211 5.70 13.42 19.11
CA TRP A 211 6.27 12.24 19.72
C TRP A 211 7.44 11.73 18.86
N GLU A 212 8.60 11.60 19.49
CA GLU A 212 9.78 11.04 18.85
C GLU A 212 10.05 9.63 19.37
N ARG A 213 10.44 8.77 18.42
CA ARG A 213 10.91 7.43 18.71
C ARG A 213 12.16 7.51 19.59
N THR A 214 12.22 6.71 20.65
CA THR A 214 13.44 6.57 21.46
C THR A 214 14.06 5.21 21.23
N ASP A 215 15.38 5.19 21.02
CA ASP A 215 16.13 3.94 20.96
C ASP A 215 16.33 3.36 22.36
N PRO A 216 16.55 2.03 22.49
CA PRO A 216 16.98 1.44 23.74
C PRO A 216 18.30 2.08 24.19
N PRO A 217 18.59 2.10 25.50
CA PRO A 217 19.82 2.70 26.01
C PRO A 217 21.04 2.07 25.35
N THR A 218 22.02 2.89 24.99
CA THR A 218 23.29 2.40 24.43
C THR A 218 24.15 1.78 25.53
N GLY A 219 24.84 0.68 25.23
CA GLY A 219 25.82 0.09 26.13
C GLY A 219 26.72 -0.93 25.44
N ASP A 220 27.55 -1.63 26.20
CA ASP A 220 28.61 -2.46 25.63
C ASP A 220 28.16 -3.82 25.11
N GLY A 221 27.00 -4.30 25.54
CA GLY A 221 26.43 -5.58 25.15
C GLY A 221 25.94 -5.62 23.71
N TRP A 222 25.78 -6.83 23.19
CA TRP A 222 25.40 -7.15 21.82
C TRP A 222 24.08 -7.90 21.84
N GLN A 223 23.08 -7.40 21.12
CA GLN A 223 21.77 -8.01 21.07
C GLN A 223 21.23 -7.98 19.65
N LEU A 224 20.57 -9.06 19.23
CA LEU A 224 19.90 -9.16 17.95
C LEU A 224 18.45 -8.67 18.07
N TRP A 225 18.05 -7.81 17.13
CA TRP A 225 16.74 -7.18 17.07
C TRP A 225 16.07 -7.45 15.73
N GLU A 226 14.74 -7.40 15.75
CA GLU A 226 13.94 -7.34 14.52
C GLU A 226 13.22 -6.02 14.33
N THR A 227 13.07 -5.61 13.07
CA THR A 227 12.32 -4.40 12.69
C THR A 227 10.95 -4.72 12.10
N VAL A 228 10.59 -6.00 12.05
CA VAL A 228 9.40 -6.52 11.35
C VAL A 228 8.13 -6.43 12.19
N SER A 229 8.29 -6.51 13.51
CA SER A 229 7.25 -6.38 14.54
C SER A 229 7.47 -5.12 15.36
N GLU A 230 7.87 -4.02 14.71
CA GLU A 230 7.98 -2.72 15.39
C GLU A 230 9.08 -2.69 16.48
N GLY A 231 10.18 -3.42 16.30
CA GLY A 231 11.40 -3.23 17.11
C GLY A 231 11.43 -4.02 18.42
N SER A 232 11.73 -5.31 18.37
CA SER A 232 11.87 -6.17 19.57
C SER A 232 13.23 -6.90 19.61
N PRO A 233 13.78 -7.17 20.82
CA PRO A 233 14.95 -8.02 20.94
C PRO A 233 14.55 -9.49 20.74
N ILE A 234 15.28 -10.20 19.88
CA ILE A 234 15.04 -11.61 19.57
C ILE A 234 16.15 -12.53 20.13
N SER A 235 17.11 -11.95 20.84
CA SER A 235 18.17 -12.66 21.57
C SER A 235 18.35 -12.10 22.98
N PRO A 236 18.97 -12.88 23.89
CA PRO A 236 19.61 -12.33 25.08
C PRO A 236 20.69 -11.29 24.73
N VAL A 237 21.15 -10.55 25.73
CA VAL A 237 22.30 -9.66 25.61
C VAL A 237 23.60 -10.45 25.83
N PHE A 238 24.57 -10.27 24.95
CA PHE A 238 25.88 -10.92 25.02
C PHE A 238 27.00 -9.90 25.24
N GLY A 239 28.03 -10.27 26.00
CA GLY A 239 29.15 -9.35 26.28
C GLY A 239 30.06 -9.09 25.08
N THR A 240 30.05 -9.96 24.07
CA THR A 240 30.92 -9.85 22.89
C THR A 240 30.16 -10.27 21.62
N PRO A 241 30.59 -9.81 20.42
CA PRO A 241 29.97 -10.22 19.16
C PRO A 241 30.16 -11.71 18.87
N GLU A 242 31.26 -12.32 19.35
CA GLU A 242 31.53 -13.76 19.22
C GLU A 242 30.51 -14.61 19.98
N LEU A 243 30.11 -14.17 21.18
CA LEU A 243 29.09 -14.88 21.96
C LEU A 243 27.71 -14.82 21.28
N LEU A 244 27.35 -13.66 20.72
CA LEU A 244 26.12 -13.53 19.93
C LEU A 244 26.17 -14.40 18.67
N ALA A 245 27.29 -14.40 17.94
CA ALA A 245 27.49 -15.24 16.77
C ALA A 245 27.42 -16.73 17.10
N GLY A 246 27.99 -17.15 18.23
CA GLY A 246 27.90 -18.51 18.76
C GLY A 246 26.46 -18.92 19.05
N TRP A 247 25.67 -18.04 19.66
CA TRP A 247 24.25 -18.28 19.88
C TRP A 247 23.46 -18.38 18.56
N MET A 248 23.72 -17.49 17.60
CA MET A 248 23.09 -17.51 16.27
C MET A 248 23.43 -18.77 15.46
N ALA A 249 24.60 -19.36 15.69
CA ALA A 249 25.02 -20.63 15.09
C ALA A 249 24.53 -21.87 15.87
N SER A 250 23.79 -21.69 16.96
CA SER A 250 23.24 -22.77 17.77
C SER A 250 21.77 -23.07 17.43
N PRO A 251 21.24 -24.25 17.82
CA PRO A 251 19.82 -24.58 17.67
C PRO A 251 18.86 -23.67 18.44
N ALA A 252 19.37 -22.86 19.39
CA ALA A 252 18.54 -21.89 20.12
C ALA A 252 18.08 -20.73 19.22
N TYR A 253 18.81 -20.46 18.13
CA TYR A 253 18.42 -19.44 17.16
C TYR A 253 17.35 -19.99 16.20
N THR A 254 16.10 -19.65 16.49
CA THR A 254 14.92 -20.19 15.79
C THR A 254 14.17 -19.13 14.99
N TRP A 255 14.82 -18.02 14.59
CA TRP A 255 14.14 -16.86 13.99
C TRP A 255 14.28 -16.76 12.47
N GLY A 256 13.17 -16.60 11.75
CA GLY A 256 13.16 -16.37 10.30
C GLY A 256 13.50 -17.62 9.47
N ALA A 257 14.04 -17.42 8.26
CA ALA A 257 14.35 -18.51 7.33
C ALA A 257 15.47 -19.45 7.83
N SER A 258 16.27 -19.05 8.82
CA SER A 258 17.26 -19.92 9.48
C SER A 258 16.63 -21.03 10.32
N LYS A 259 15.30 -21.03 10.53
CA LYS A 259 14.57 -22.22 11.01
C LYS A 259 14.82 -23.45 10.13
N HIS A 260 15.17 -23.25 8.86
CA HIS A 260 15.35 -24.31 7.86
C HIS A 260 16.81 -24.48 7.42
N SER A 261 17.72 -23.59 7.82
CA SER A 261 19.17 -23.69 7.57
C SER A 261 19.96 -23.07 8.72
N GLN A 262 20.75 -23.91 9.40
CA GLN A 262 21.62 -23.45 10.49
C GLN A 262 22.77 -22.60 9.92
N LEU A 263 22.95 -21.39 10.44
CA LEU A 263 24.06 -20.52 10.07
C LEU A 263 25.39 -21.09 10.61
N SER A 264 26.45 -20.95 9.82
CA SER A 264 27.80 -21.17 10.35
C SER A 264 28.20 -20.04 11.28
N TYR A 265 29.03 -20.34 12.28
CA TYR A 265 29.58 -19.32 13.20
C TYR A 265 30.25 -18.15 12.47
N GLU A 266 31.02 -18.44 11.42
CA GLU A 266 31.70 -17.41 10.63
C GLU A 266 30.71 -16.48 9.91
N THR A 267 29.66 -17.04 9.31
CA THR A 267 28.61 -16.24 8.65
C THR A 267 27.88 -15.38 9.66
N ALA A 268 27.54 -15.95 10.83
CA ALA A 268 26.89 -15.22 11.91
C ALA A 268 27.78 -14.09 12.43
N LEU A 269 29.09 -14.32 12.64
CA LEU A 269 30.02 -13.31 13.14
C LEU A 269 30.20 -12.15 12.16
N ARG A 270 30.30 -12.44 10.86
CA ARG A 270 30.38 -11.41 9.81
C ARG A 270 29.13 -10.54 9.79
N PHE A 271 27.94 -11.15 9.86
CA PHE A 271 26.69 -10.42 10.02
C PHE A 271 26.66 -9.60 11.31
N VAL A 272 27.05 -10.17 12.45
CA VAL A 272 27.02 -9.46 13.74
C VAL A 272 27.87 -8.20 13.69
N LYS A 273 29.01 -8.25 13.00
CA LYS A 273 29.89 -7.10 12.76
C LYS A 273 29.33 -6.11 11.73
N ALA A 274 28.63 -6.59 10.71
CA ALA A 274 27.96 -5.73 9.72
C ALA A 274 26.77 -4.97 10.33
N GLY A 275 26.11 -5.55 11.34
CA GLY A 275 25.12 -4.87 12.17
C GLY A 275 23.71 -4.80 11.60
N TRP A 276 23.52 -5.08 10.30
CA TRP A 276 22.19 -5.07 9.69
C TRP A 276 22.08 -6.05 8.52
N ALA A 277 20.89 -6.62 8.34
CA ALA A 277 20.57 -7.43 7.17
C ALA A 277 19.07 -7.35 6.81
N PRO A 278 18.70 -7.41 5.51
CA PRO A 278 17.30 -7.50 5.11
C PRO A 278 16.70 -8.84 5.54
N THR A 279 15.37 -9.00 5.44
CA THR A 279 14.72 -10.29 5.78
C THR A 279 15.19 -11.44 4.87
N ALA A 280 15.23 -11.19 3.56
CA ALA A 280 15.64 -12.18 2.57
C ALA A 280 16.23 -11.48 1.34
N VAL A 281 17.06 -12.21 0.60
CA VAL A 281 17.59 -11.78 -0.70
C VAL A 281 17.29 -12.88 -1.70
N ALA A 282 16.70 -12.49 -2.84
CA ALA A 282 16.49 -13.37 -3.97
C ALA A 282 17.36 -12.87 -5.14
N SER A 283 18.25 -13.72 -5.63
CA SER A 283 19.06 -13.45 -6.83
C SER A 283 19.19 -14.70 -7.68
N ALA A 284 19.62 -14.54 -8.94
CA ALA A 284 19.90 -15.68 -9.82
C ALA A 284 21.02 -16.58 -9.26
N ASP A 285 21.99 -15.98 -8.56
CA ASP A 285 23.19 -16.68 -8.08
C ASP A 285 22.95 -17.40 -6.75
N THR A 286 22.15 -16.80 -5.86
CA THR A 286 21.93 -17.34 -4.51
C THR A 286 20.60 -18.06 -4.36
N GLY A 287 19.68 -17.94 -5.32
CA GLY A 287 18.27 -18.21 -5.08
C GLY A 287 17.73 -17.32 -3.95
N LEU A 288 16.65 -17.77 -3.29
CA LEU A 288 16.12 -17.11 -2.09
C LEU A 288 16.89 -17.58 -0.85
N VAL A 289 17.62 -16.67 -0.22
CA VAL A 289 18.34 -16.89 1.05
C VAL A 289 17.90 -15.89 2.11
N SER A 290 18.18 -16.18 3.39
CA SER A 290 17.98 -15.18 4.44
C SER A 290 18.93 -14.00 4.24
N GLY A 291 18.53 -12.78 4.60
CA GLY A 291 19.44 -11.64 4.44
C GLY A 291 20.63 -11.71 5.40
N VAL A 292 20.49 -12.32 6.59
CA VAL A 292 21.61 -12.57 7.51
C VAL A 292 22.66 -13.46 6.86
N GLU A 293 22.23 -14.52 6.18
CA GLU A 293 23.11 -15.41 5.43
C GLU A 293 23.75 -14.70 4.23
N TYR A 294 22.97 -13.91 3.50
CA TYR A 294 23.49 -13.12 2.39
C TYR A 294 24.57 -12.14 2.85
N VAL A 295 24.28 -11.30 3.84
CA VAL A 295 25.22 -10.33 4.42
C VAL A 295 26.46 -11.05 4.95
N GLY A 296 26.29 -12.08 5.78
CA GLY A 296 27.42 -12.83 6.33
C GLY A 296 28.34 -13.48 5.28
N ARG A 297 27.82 -13.78 4.08
CA ARG A 297 28.63 -14.30 2.97
C ARG A 297 29.37 -13.22 2.19
N HIS A 298 28.84 -12.00 2.12
CA HIS A 298 29.32 -10.94 1.20
C HIS A 298 29.93 -9.72 1.90
N THR A 299 29.75 -9.55 3.21
CA THR A 299 30.48 -8.52 3.97
C THR A 299 31.90 -9.01 4.25
N GLY A 300 32.85 -8.54 3.44
CA GLY A 300 34.24 -8.96 3.43
C GLY A 300 35.00 -8.71 2.13
N ASP A 301 34.29 -8.39 1.04
CA ASP A 301 34.88 -8.13 -0.29
C ASP A 301 35.08 -6.64 -0.61
N GLU A 302 34.92 -5.73 0.37
CA GLU A 302 35.32 -4.32 0.23
C GLU A 302 36.75 -4.13 0.74
N THR A 303 37.72 -4.20 -0.19
CA THR A 303 38.99 -3.46 -0.13
C THR A 303 38.81 -2.06 -0.67
#